data_AF-A0A397E9I3-F1
#
_entry.id   AF-A0A397E9I3-F1
#
_cell.length_a   1.000
_cell.length_b   1.000
_cell.length_c   1.000
_cell.angle_alpha   90.00
_cell.angle_beta   90.00
_cell.angle_gamma   90.00
#
_symmetry.space_group_name_H-M   'P 1'
#
loop_
_entity.id
_entity.type
_entity.pdbx_description
1 polymer ?
#
loop_
_entity_poly.entity_id
_entity_poly.type
_entity_poly.pdbx_seq_one_letter_code
_entity_poly.pdbx_strand_id
1 'polypeptide(L)'
;MARARTLTREERLDMLRLFAFYTSQGETGPSRKREYCDYGTVTSATPAANRTAHPTRVVHSTQNIELIQAFVRSCRATRMRTTAVDVLTYLNEMDVLSVDLTSKTATLAGVRAVQRFLKRRGYKRGKKPGS
;
A
#
# COMPACT_ATOMS: atom_id res chain seq x y z
N MET A 1 26.54 21.93 22.69
CA MET A 1 27.28 20.93 21.89
C MET A 1 27.71 19.82 22.83
N ALA A 2 27.17 18.60 22.70
CA ALA A 2 27.57 17.47 23.54
C ALA A 2 28.94 16.92 23.08
N ARG A 3 29.87 16.71 24.01
CA ARG A 3 31.19 16.11 23.75
C ARG A 3 31.02 14.65 23.30
N ALA A 4 31.76 14.24 22.28
CA ALA A 4 31.79 12.85 21.83
C ALA A 4 32.33 11.94 22.96
N ARG A 5 31.47 11.08 23.49
CA ARG A 5 31.82 10.06 24.49
C ARG A 5 32.54 8.90 23.79
N THR A 6 33.62 8.41 24.39
CA THR A 6 34.29 7.20 23.93
C THR A 6 33.43 5.98 24.24
N LEU A 7 33.08 5.22 23.20
CA LEU A 7 32.32 3.97 23.33
C LEU A 7 33.10 2.94 24.14
N THR A 8 32.40 2.30 25.07
CA THR A 8 32.90 1.19 25.88
C THR A 8 33.10 -0.07 25.03
N ARG A 9 33.82 -1.07 25.56
CA ARG A 9 34.08 -2.33 24.86
C ARG A 9 32.79 -3.10 24.52
N GLU A 10 31.81 -3.07 25.41
CA GLU A 10 30.53 -3.75 25.23
C GLU A 10 29.70 -3.09 24.13
N GLU A 11 29.58 -1.77 24.15
CA GLU A 11 28.88 -1.00 23.11
C GLU A 11 29.53 -1.21 21.73
N ARG A 12 30.86 -1.35 21.66
CA ARG A 12 31.57 -1.68 20.41
C ARG A 12 31.23 -3.09 19.92
N LEU A 13 31.15 -4.08 20.83
CA LEU A 13 30.79 -5.45 20.47
C LEU A 13 29.35 -5.54 19.98
N ASP A 14 28.43 -4.82 20.63
CA ASP A 14 27.03 -4.79 20.20
C ASP A 14 26.85 -4.08 18.86
N MET A 15 27.59 -2.99 18.62
CA MET A 15 27.67 -2.40 17.28
C MET A 15 28.15 -3.42 16.25
N LEU A 16 29.23 -4.16 16.52
CA LEU A 16 29.76 -5.15 15.58
C LEU A 16 28.77 -6.29 15.30
N ARG A 17 28.06 -6.79 16.32
CA ARG A 17 26.99 -7.79 16.17
C ARG A 17 25.84 -7.26 15.33
N LEU A 18 25.43 -6.01 15.58
CA LEU A 18 24.37 -5.35 14.83
C LEU A 18 24.77 -5.15 13.37
N PHE A 19 26.00 -4.71 13.11
CA PHE A 19 26.55 -4.58 11.77
C PHE A 19 26.58 -5.93 11.04
N ALA A 20 27.05 -6.99 11.69
CA ALA A 20 27.08 -8.34 11.12
C ALA A 20 25.67 -8.88 10.81
N PHE A 21 24.69 -8.57 11.65
CA PHE A 21 23.29 -8.93 11.41
C PHE A 21 22.75 -8.23 10.17
N TYR A 22 22.90 -6.90 10.05
CA TYR A 22 22.35 -6.16 8.91
C TYR A 22 23.10 -6.40 7.60
N THR A 23 24.41 -6.67 7.65
CA THR A 23 25.16 -7.08 6.45
C THR A 23 24.70 -8.43 5.94
N SER A 24 24.33 -9.37 6.82
CA SER A 24 23.73 -10.66 6.43
C SER A 24 22.37 -10.50 5.74
N GLN A 25 21.65 -9.41 6.02
CA GLN A 25 20.36 -9.05 5.40
C GLN A 25 20.53 -8.21 4.12
N GLY A 26 21.76 -7.90 3.70
CA GLY A 26 22.04 -7.11 2.49
C GLY A 26 21.85 -5.59 2.65
N GLU A 27 21.72 -5.08 3.88
CA GLU A 27 21.61 -3.65 4.16
C GLU A 27 23.00 -3.02 4.47
N THR A 28 23.34 -1.90 3.83
CA THR A 28 24.60 -1.18 4.10
C THR A 28 24.47 -0.29 5.34
N GLY A 29 25.34 -0.49 6.32
CA GLY A 29 25.19 -0.02 7.71
C GLY A 29 25.62 1.40 8.15
N PRO A 30 26.11 2.37 7.32
CA PRO A 30 26.60 3.63 7.89
C PRO A 30 25.50 4.56 8.45
N SER A 31 24.24 4.42 8.03
CA SER A 31 23.16 5.34 8.43
C SER A 31 22.67 5.14 9.88
N ARG A 32 22.75 3.90 10.42
CA ARG A 32 22.19 3.56 11.75
C ARG A 32 23.17 3.68 12.91
N LYS A 33 24.48 3.88 12.63
CA LYS A 33 25.50 4.07 13.68
C LYS A 33 25.26 5.35 14.49
N ARG A 34 24.75 6.40 13.85
CA ARG A 34 24.46 7.69 14.51
C ARG A 34 23.31 7.56 15.50
N GLU A 35 22.22 6.91 15.08
CA GLU A 35 21.03 6.69 15.91
C GLU A 35 21.34 5.86 17.17
N TYR A 36 22.16 4.81 17.06
CA TYR A 36 22.59 4.04 18.22
C TYR A 36 23.48 4.83 19.18
N CYS A 37 24.43 5.62 18.66
CA CYS A 37 25.28 6.46 19.52
C CYS A 37 24.49 7.55 20.26
N ASP A 38 23.40 8.03 19.69
CA ASP A 38 22.59 9.11 20.26
C ASP A 38 21.52 8.58 21.24
N TYR A 39 20.93 7.40 21.00
CA TYR A 39 19.77 6.90 21.76
C TYR A 39 19.96 5.52 22.43
N GLY A 40 21.05 4.81 22.16
CA GLY A 40 21.32 3.46 22.72
C GLY A 40 20.42 2.34 22.18
N THR A 41 19.49 2.67 21.29
CA THR A 41 18.56 1.73 20.66
C THR A 41 18.49 1.99 19.16
N VAL A 42 18.48 0.92 18.35
CA VAL A 42 18.19 1.05 16.91
C VAL A 42 16.74 0.68 16.68
N THR A 43 15.92 1.68 16.36
CA THR A 43 14.56 1.44 15.92
C THR A 43 14.64 0.72 14.57
N SER A 44 13.99 -0.45 14.45
CA SER A 44 13.91 -1.14 13.16
C SER A 44 13.23 -0.20 12.16
N ALA A 45 13.92 0.15 11.06
CA ALA A 45 13.37 1.00 10.03
C ALA A 45 12.01 0.47 9.56
N THR A 46 11.02 1.35 9.43
CA THR A 46 9.74 0.99 8.84
C THR A 46 9.98 0.43 7.43
N PRO A 47 9.39 -0.73 7.08
CA PRO A 47 9.63 -1.35 5.78
C PRO A 47 9.23 -0.37 4.67
N ALA A 48 10.00 -0.38 3.58
CA ALA A 48 9.79 0.51 2.44
C ALA A 48 8.31 0.55 2.04
N ALA A 49 7.78 1.76 1.81
CA ALA A 49 6.37 2.04 1.54
C ALA A 49 5.74 1.17 0.44
N ASN A 50 6.55 0.58 -0.45
CA ASN A 50 6.10 -0.34 -1.49
C ASN A 50 5.50 -1.66 -0.94
N ARG A 51 5.74 -2.00 0.34
CA ARG A 51 5.17 -3.17 1.02
C ARG A 51 4.00 -2.84 1.96
N THR A 52 3.65 -1.56 2.16
CA THR A 52 2.54 -1.19 3.04
C THR A 52 1.19 -1.42 2.34
N ALA A 53 0.20 -1.88 3.10
CA ALA A 53 -1.15 -2.03 2.60
C ALA A 53 -1.77 -0.64 2.39
N HIS A 54 -2.02 -0.27 1.13
CA HIS A 54 -2.71 0.97 0.82
C HIS A 54 -4.23 0.76 0.88
N PRO A 55 -4.99 1.59 1.63
CA PRO A 55 -6.46 1.47 1.75
C PRO A 55 -7.18 1.52 0.41
N THR A 56 -6.58 2.20 -0.58
CA THR A 56 -7.14 2.36 -1.92
C THR A 56 -6.83 1.20 -2.86
N ARG A 57 -6.11 0.16 -2.42
CA ARG A 57 -5.71 -0.96 -3.27
C ARG A 57 -6.73 -2.09 -3.19
N VAL A 58 -7.54 -2.25 -4.24
CA VAL A 58 -8.38 -3.45 -4.43
C VAL A 58 -7.48 -4.69 -4.41
N VAL A 59 -7.68 -5.56 -3.41
CA VAL A 59 -6.98 -6.84 -3.29
C VAL A 59 -7.44 -7.77 -4.41
N HIS A 60 -6.49 -8.43 -5.09
CA HIS A 60 -6.76 -9.40 -6.16
C HIS A 60 -7.12 -10.77 -5.57
N SER A 61 -8.21 -10.85 -4.79
CA SER A 61 -8.74 -12.12 -4.30
C SER A 61 -9.82 -12.67 -5.24
N THR A 62 -9.99 -13.99 -5.26
CA THR A 62 -11.04 -14.67 -6.05
C THR A 62 -12.43 -14.17 -5.67
N GLN A 63 -12.69 -14.00 -4.38
CA GLN A 63 -13.95 -13.47 -3.86
C GLN A 63 -14.27 -12.07 -4.41
N ASN A 64 -13.30 -11.14 -4.39
CA ASN A 64 -13.49 -9.79 -4.92
C ASN A 64 -13.76 -9.80 -6.42
N ILE A 65 -13.10 -10.70 -7.15
CA ILE A 65 -13.31 -10.88 -8.59
C ILE A 65 -14.73 -11.37 -8.87
N GLU A 66 -15.20 -12.39 -8.13
CA GLU A 66 -16.54 -12.95 -8.29
C GLU A 66 -17.64 -11.94 -7.97
N LEU A 67 -17.46 -11.15 -6.90
CA LEU A 67 -18.35 -10.05 -6.54
C LEU A 67 -18.47 -9.02 -7.67
N ILE A 68 -17.33 -8.52 -8.18
CA ILE A 68 -17.33 -7.55 -9.28
C ILE A 68 -17.93 -8.17 -10.55
N GLN A 69 -17.67 -9.45 -10.82
CA GLN A 69 -18.25 -10.14 -11.97
C GLN A 69 -19.77 -10.28 -11.86
N ALA A 70 -20.29 -10.64 -10.69
CA ALA A 70 -21.72 -10.75 -10.44
C ALA A 70 -22.42 -9.39 -10.64
N PHE A 71 -21.85 -8.33 -10.06
CA PHE A 71 -22.34 -6.96 -10.24
C PHE A 71 -22.34 -6.52 -11.71
N VAL A 72 -21.22 -6.69 -12.42
CA VAL A 72 -21.16 -6.29 -13.84
C VAL A 72 -22.11 -7.14 -14.71
N ARG A 73 -22.33 -8.41 -14.37
CA ARG A 73 -23.31 -9.28 -15.06
C ARG A 73 -24.74 -8.80 -14.81
N SER A 74 -25.10 -8.42 -13.59
CA SER A 74 -26.44 -7.91 -13.29
C SER A 74 -26.71 -6.59 -14.01
N CYS A 75 -25.75 -5.66 -14.03
CA CYS A 75 -25.87 -4.42 -14.81
C CYS A 75 -26.04 -4.68 -16.32
N ARG A 76 -25.34 -5.69 -16.87
CA ARG A 76 -25.51 -6.06 -18.28
C ARG A 76 -26.89 -6.64 -18.58
N ALA A 77 -27.43 -7.46 -17.67
CA ALA A 77 -28.77 -8.03 -17.82
C ALA A 77 -29.85 -6.94 -17.86
N THR A 78 -29.72 -5.91 -17.01
CA THR A 78 -30.61 -4.74 -16.99
C THR A 78 -30.25 -3.68 -18.03
N ARG A 79 -29.24 -3.92 -18.88
CA ARG A 79 -28.70 -2.98 -19.88
C ARG A 79 -28.26 -1.63 -19.29
N MET A 80 -27.91 -1.61 -18.01
CA MET A 80 -27.38 -0.42 -17.33
C MET A 80 -25.90 -0.23 -17.66
N ARG A 81 -25.50 1.02 -17.87
CA ARG A 81 -24.09 1.38 -18.03
C ARG A 81 -23.39 1.24 -16.67
N THR A 82 -22.27 0.51 -16.65
CA THR A 82 -21.41 0.42 -15.46
C THR A 82 -20.18 1.28 -15.64
N THR A 83 -20.00 2.26 -14.77
CA THR A 83 -18.82 3.11 -14.68
C THR A 83 -17.88 2.62 -13.57
N ALA A 84 -16.63 3.11 -13.58
CA ALA A 84 -15.70 2.81 -12.49
C ALA A 84 -16.11 3.44 -11.15
N VAL A 85 -16.98 4.47 -11.18
CA VAL A 85 -17.57 5.08 -9.99
C VAL A 85 -18.59 4.10 -9.39
N ASP A 86 -19.47 3.53 -10.21
CA ASP A 86 -20.47 2.56 -9.75
C ASP A 86 -19.84 1.30 -9.15
N VAL A 87 -18.72 0.84 -9.73
CA VAL A 87 -17.95 -0.27 -9.15
C VAL A 87 -17.28 0.15 -7.84
N LEU A 88 -16.81 1.40 -7.73
CA LEU A 88 -16.21 1.91 -6.50
C LEU A 88 -17.25 1.97 -5.37
N THR A 89 -18.45 2.50 -5.63
CA THR A 89 -19.53 2.60 -4.66
C THR A 89 -19.97 1.21 -4.22
N TYR A 90 -20.17 0.29 -5.16
CA TYR A 90 -20.51 -1.10 -4.85
C TYR A 90 -19.45 -1.79 -3.98
N LEU A 91 -18.16 -1.61 -4.27
CA LEU A 91 -17.08 -2.19 -3.45
C LEU A 91 -17.00 -1.59 -2.05
N ASN A 92 -17.42 -0.34 -1.88
CA ASN A 92 -17.50 0.31 -0.59
C ASN A 92 -18.69 -0.19 0.23
N GLU A 93 -19.86 -0.35 -0.41
CA GLU A 93 -21.06 -0.93 0.20
C GLU A 93 -20.84 -2.38 0.66
N MET A 94 -19.99 -3.15 -0.03
CA MET A 94 -19.65 -4.53 0.33
C MET A 94 -18.46 -4.64 1.30
N ASP A 95 -17.99 -3.52 1.88
CA ASP A 95 -16.84 -3.42 2.79
C ASP A 95 -15.51 -4.00 2.21
N VAL A 96 -15.43 -4.16 0.88
CA VAL A 96 -14.22 -4.64 0.20
C VAL A 96 -13.18 -3.53 0.08
N LEU A 97 -13.63 -2.28 -0.03
CA LEU A 97 -12.77 -1.12 -0.17
C LEU A 97 -13.34 0.07 0.61
N SER A 98 -12.67 0.43 1.69
CA SER A 98 -13.03 1.57 2.53
C SER A 98 -12.43 2.86 1.96
N VAL A 99 -13.20 3.57 1.12
CA VAL A 99 -12.87 4.91 0.65
C VAL A 99 -13.89 5.91 1.20
N ASP A 100 -13.41 7.00 1.76
CA ASP A 100 -14.28 8.12 2.09
C ASP A 100 -14.83 8.75 0.81
N LEU A 101 -16.11 8.52 0.52
CA LEU A 101 -16.79 9.03 -0.67
C LEU A 101 -17.09 10.53 -0.58
N THR A 102 -17.04 11.12 0.62
CA THR A 102 -17.24 12.58 0.82
C THR A 102 -16.01 13.36 0.35
N SER A 103 -14.83 12.76 0.47
CA SER A 103 -13.57 13.34 0.01
C SER A 103 -13.34 13.12 -1.49
N LYS A 104 -13.41 14.21 -2.25
CA LYS A 104 -13.17 14.19 -3.71
C LYS A 104 -11.80 13.58 -4.09
N THR A 105 -10.76 13.85 -3.29
CA THR A 105 -9.41 13.35 -3.55
C THR A 105 -9.33 11.84 -3.32
N ALA A 106 -9.92 11.35 -2.23
CA ALA A 106 -9.99 9.92 -1.92
C ALA A 106 -10.81 9.16 -2.96
N THR A 107 -11.98 9.69 -3.35
CA THR A 107 -12.83 9.13 -4.40
C THR A 107 -12.09 9.02 -5.73
N LEU A 108 -11.39 10.07 -6.17
CA LEU A 108 -10.60 10.02 -7.42
C LEU A 108 -9.46 8.99 -7.35
N ALA A 109 -8.80 8.87 -6.21
CA ALA A 109 -7.78 7.84 -6.00
C ALA A 109 -8.38 6.43 -6.07
N GLY A 110 -9.53 6.21 -5.43
CA GLY A 110 -10.30 4.96 -5.48
C GLY A 110 -10.74 4.61 -6.90
N VAL A 111 -11.31 5.56 -7.65
CA VAL A 111 -11.69 5.35 -9.06
C VAL A 111 -10.50 4.93 -9.90
N ARG A 112 -9.33 5.58 -9.73
CA ARG A 112 -8.10 5.19 -10.45
C ARG A 112 -7.66 3.78 -10.10
N ALA A 113 -7.79 3.36 -8.83
CA ALA A 113 -7.45 2.01 -8.41
C ALA A 113 -8.40 0.96 -9.04
N VAL A 114 -9.72 1.23 -9.02
CA VAL A 114 -10.73 0.39 -9.66
C VAL A 114 -10.50 0.31 -11.17
N GLN A 115 -10.22 1.42 -11.85
CA GLN A 115 -9.88 1.41 -13.28
C GLN A 115 -8.67 0.53 -13.60
N ARG A 116 -7.60 0.62 -12.78
CA ARG A 116 -6.42 -0.24 -12.93
C ARG A 116 -6.76 -1.70 -12.73
N PHE A 117 -7.58 -2.02 -11.72
CA PHE A 117 -8.04 -3.38 -11.45
C PHE A 117 -8.84 -3.94 -12.64
N LEU A 118 -9.85 -3.19 -13.11
CA LEU A 118 -10.71 -3.57 -14.23
C LEU A 118 -9.90 -3.77 -15.52
N LYS A 119 -8.94 -2.88 -15.81
CA LYS A 119 -8.04 -3.01 -16.96
C LYS A 119 -7.22 -4.31 -16.90
N ARG A 120 -6.67 -4.66 -15.74
CA ARG A 120 -5.91 -5.91 -15.54
C ARG A 120 -6.77 -7.17 -15.72
N ARG A 121 -8.06 -7.10 -15.39
CA ARG A 121 -9.03 -8.20 -15.57
C ARG A 121 -9.65 -8.25 -16.97
N GLY A 122 -9.20 -7.40 -17.90
CA GLY A 122 -9.65 -7.40 -19.29
C GLY A 122 -10.97 -6.66 -19.54
N TYR A 123 -11.51 -5.94 -18.55
CA TYR A 123 -12.67 -5.06 -18.78
C TYR A 123 -12.24 -3.86 -19.62
N LYS A 124 -12.84 -3.72 -20.80
CA LYS A 124 -12.57 -2.64 -21.73
C LYS A 124 -13.47 -1.45 -21.43
N ARG A 125 -12.89 -0.25 -21.41
CA ARG A 125 -13.67 0.99 -21.40
C ARG A 125 -14.44 1.11 -22.72
N GLY A 126 -15.72 1.45 -22.65
CA GLY A 126 -16.51 1.75 -23.84
C GLY A 126 -15.98 2.99 -24.58
N LYS A 127 -16.17 3.04 -25.91
CA LYS A 127 -15.72 4.16 -26.75
C LYS A 127 -16.54 5.44 -26.61
N LYS A 128 -17.73 5.38 -26.02
CA LYS A 128 -18.58 6.55 -25.82
C LYS A 128 -18.00 7.45 -24.73
N PRO A 129 -17.85 8.77 -24.98
CA PRO A 129 -17.46 9.71 -23.94
C PRO A 129 -18.40 9.65 -22.73
N GLY A 130 -17.92 10.12 -21.57
CA GLY A 130 -18.82 10.37 -20.44
C GLY A 130 -19.88 11.38 -20.89
N SER A 131 -21.14 11.10 -20.58
CA SER A 131 -22.22 12.07 -20.75
C SER A 131 -22.21 13.04 -19.57
#